data_AF-A0A964ZGH2-F1
#
_entry.id   AF-A0A964ZGH2-F1
#
_cell.length_a   1.000
_cell.length_b   1.000
_cell.length_c   1.000
_cell.angle_alpha   90.00
_cell.angle_beta   90.00
_cell.angle_gamma   90.00
#
_symmetry.space_group_name_H-M   'P 1'
#
loop_
_entity.id
_entity.type
_entity.pdbx_description
1 polymer ?
#
loop_
_entity_poly.entity_id
_entity_poly.type
_entity_poly.pdbx_seq_one_letter_code
_entity_poly.pdbx_strand_id
1 'polypeptide(L)'
;MSALGAGVAKVFEARCLSCHGPEKQKGRFRIDQRESLLNGGASGVAAVVPGDPARSGLFRMILLPAAHEEVKPPAGKEPLSDSEILAVFRWIQAGAP
;
A
#
# COMPACT_ATOMS: atom_id res chain seq x y z
N MET A 1 -5.14 -18.70 2.90
CA MET A 1 -6.06 -17.56 2.93
C MET A 1 -5.54 -16.56 3.95
N SER A 2 -4.57 -15.74 3.54
CA SER A 2 -3.99 -14.71 4.40
C SER A 2 -4.96 -13.53 4.43
N ALA A 3 -5.77 -13.49 5.47
CA ALA A 3 -6.79 -12.48 5.66
C ALA A 3 -6.10 -11.21 6.16
N LEU A 4 -5.91 -10.27 5.23
CA LEU A 4 -5.90 -8.84 5.53
C LEU A 4 -6.93 -8.60 6.65
N GLY A 5 -6.49 -8.21 7.85
CA GLY A 5 -7.41 -7.92 8.95
C GLY A 5 -8.53 -7.02 8.43
N ALA A 6 -9.80 -7.33 8.74
CA ALA A 6 -10.98 -6.87 7.99
C ALA A 6 -11.07 -5.35 7.69
N GLY A 7 -10.33 -4.51 8.43
CA GLY A 7 -10.18 -3.08 8.15
C GLY A 7 -9.27 -2.74 6.97
N VAL A 8 -8.05 -3.31 6.89
CA VAL A 8 -7.07 -2.93 5.86
C VAL A 8 -7.46 -3.43 4.46
N ALA A 9 -8.17 -4.56 4.38
CA ALA A 9 -8.69 -5.09 3.12
C ALA A 9 -9.56 -4.07 2.38
N LYS A 10 -10.48 -3.42 3.11
CA LYS A 10 -11.36 -2.38 2.59
C LYS A 10 -10.58 -1.15 2.13
N VAL A 11 -9.50 -0.80 2.82
CA VAL A 11 -8.61 0.29 2.39
C VAL A 11 -7.97 -0.04 1.05
N PHE A 12 -7.38 -1.23 0.90
CA PHE A 12 -6.73 -1.61 -0.36
C PHE A 12 -7.73 -1.74 -1.51
N GLU A 13 -8.92 -2.24 -1.25
CA GLU A 13 -9.99 -2.31 -2.24
C GLU A 13 -10.39 -0.92 -2.73
N ALA A 14 -10.72 0.00 -1.81
CA ALA A 14 -11.19 1.33 -2.16
C ALA A 14 -10.09 2.25 -2.71
N ARG A 15 -8.86 2.14 -2.19
CA ARG A 15 -7.79 3.13 -2.44
C ARG A 15 -6.72 2.66 -3.41
N CYS A 16 -6.51 1.35 -3.56
CA CYS A 16 -5.34 0.81 -4.28
C CYS A 16 -5.70 0.01 -5.53
N LEU A 17 -6.74 -0.84 -5.48
CA LEU A 17 -7.02 -1.81 -6.56
C LEU A 17 -7.28 -1.18 -7.93
N SER A 18 -7.89 0.01 -8.00
CA SER A 18 -8.16 0.67 -9.28
C SER A 18 -6.90 0.97 -10.12
N CYS A 19 -5.72 1.03 -9.49
CA CYS A 19 -4.45 1.31 -10.15
C CYS A 19 -3.40 0.21 -10.00
N HIS A 20 -3.54 -0.65 -9.00
CA HIS A 20 -2.59 -1.71 -8.62
C HIS A 20 -3.29 -3.06 -8.41
N GLY A 21 -4.36 -3.32 -9.16
CA GLY A 21 -5.14 -4.56 -9.14
C GLY A 21 -5.00 -5.34 -10.45
N PRO A 22 -5.84 -6.37 -10.69
CA PRO A 22 -5.76 -7.21 -11.89
C PRO A 22 -5.93 -6.42 -13.19
N GLU A 23 -6.91 -5.51 -13.22
CA GLU A 23 -7.24 -4.70 -14.41
C GLU A 23 -6.17 -3.68 -14.76
N LYS A 24 -5.43 -3.18 -13.77
CA LYS A 24 -4.40 -2.15 -13.96
C LYS A 24 -3.26 -2.35 -12.98
N GLN A 25 -2.06 -2.50 -13.54
CA GLN A 25 -0.84 -2.82 -12.79
C GLN A 25 0.17 -1.70 -12.91
N LYS A 26 -0.20 -0.49 -12.47
CA LYS A 26 0.68 0.68 -12.58
C LYS A 26 1.99 0.40 -11.84
N GLY A 27 3.12 0.67 -12.49
CA GLY A 27 4.44 0.36 -11.94
C GLY A 27 4.73 -1.14 -11.80
N ARG A 28 4.07 -2.01 -12.59
CA ARG A 28 4.17 -3.48 -12.47
C ARG A 28 3.92 -4.00 -11.05
N PHE A 29 3.07 -3.30 -10.30
CA PHE A 29 2.78 -3.57 -8.90
C PHE A 29 1.32 -3.99 -8.71
N ARG A 30 1.14 -5.02 -7.90
CA ARG A 30 -0.12 -5.65 -7.49
C ARG A 30 -0.24 -5.59 -5.98
N ILE A 31 -1.23 -4.85 -5.47
CA ILE A 31 -1.49 -4.72 -4.02
C ILE A 31 -2.10 -6.01 -3.44
N ASP A 32 -2.74 -6.80 -4.29
CA ASP A 32 -3.44 -8.06 -3.97
C ASP A 32 -2.56 -9.31 -4.09
N GLN A 33 -1.27 -9.15 -4.41
CA GLN A 33 -0.32 -10.26 -4.53
C GLN A 33 0.83 -10.11 -3.53
N ARG A 34 1.05 -11.15 -2.73
CA ARG A 34 2.07 -11.14 -1.69
C ARG A 34 3.47 -10.92 -2.25
N GLU A 35 3.81 -11.63 -3.32
CA GLU A 35 5.11 -11.53 -3.97
C GLU A 35 5.36 -10.10 -4.48
N SER A 36 4.32 -9.45 -5.03
CA SER A 36 4.43 -8.06 -5.47
C SER A 36 4.61 -7.10 -4.29
N LEU A 37 3.90 -7.29 -3.18
CA LEU A 37 4.09 -6.50 -1.96
C LEU A 37 5.52 -6.57 -1.43
N LEU A 38 6.13 -7.76 -1.46
CA LEU A 38 7.49 -7.99 -0.98
C LEU A 38 8.58 -7.47 -1.94
N ASN A 39 8.30 -7.41 -3.25
CA ASN A 39 9.29 -7.05 -4.27
C ASN A 39 9.15 -5.63 -4.83
N GLY A 40 8.00 -4.97 -4.66
CA GLY A 40 7.82 -3.56 -5.09
C GLY A 40 7.50 -3.33 -6.57
N GLY A 41 7.27 -4.39 -7.34
CA GLY A 41 7.02 -4.26 -8.78
C GLY A 41 8.23 -3.69 -9.52
N ALA A 42 8.02 -2.62 -10.31
CA ALA A 42 9.08 -2.03 -11.13
C ALA A 42 10.15 -1.28 -10.32
N SER A 43 9.88 -0.86 -9.08
CA SER A 43 10.90 -0.19 -8.25
C SER A 43 11.97 -1.16 -7.75
N GLY A 44 11.65 -2.46 -7.64
CA GLY A 44 12.51 -3.46 -6.99
C GLY A 44 12.68 -3.26 -5.48
N VAL A 45 11.97 -2.29 -4.88
CA VAL A 45 12.04 -1.97 -3.44
C VAL A 45 10.78 -2.47 -2.77
N ALA A 46 10.93 -3.29 -1.73
CA ALA A 46 9.81 -3.85 -0.98
C ALA A 46 8.75 -2.78 -0.62
N ALA A 47 7.53 -2.98 -1.12
CA ALA A 47 6.41 -2.12 -0.76
C ALA A 47 6.01 -2.37 0.70
N VAL A 48 6.09 -3.62 1.14
CA VAL A 48 5.84 -4.04 2.51
C VAL A 48 7.01 -4.84 3.03
N VAL A 49 7.55 -4.42 4.17
CA VAL A 49 8.47 -5.18 5.02
C VAL A 49 7.64 -5.67 6.22
N PRO A 50 7.25 -6.95 6.27
CA PRO A 50 6.45 -7.49 7.37
C PRO A 50 7.06 -7.17 8.73
N GLY A 51 6.28 -6.56 9.62
CA GLY A 51 6.70 -6.16 10.96
C GLY A 51 7.40 -4.80 11.03
N ASP A 52 7.73 -4.17 9.90
CA ASP A 52 8.47 -2.90 9.86
C ASP A 52 7.81 -1.86 8.92
N PRO A 53 6.85 -1.09 9.43
CA PRO A 53 6.22 0.00 8.68
C PRO A 53 7.23 1.06 8.23
N ALA A 54 8.27 1.34 9.00
CA ALA A 54 9.24 2.40 8.69
C ALA A 54 10.11 2.05 7.47
N ARG A 55 10.39 0.76 7.26
CA ARG A 55 11.11 0.26 6.08
C ARG A 55 10.20 -0.09 4.90
N SER A 56 8.88 0.06 5.05
CA SER A 56 7.90 -0.30 4.02
C SER A 56 7.67 0.87 3.05
N GLY A 57 8.01 0.66 1.77
CA GLY A 57 7.87 1.69 0.74
C GLY A 57 6.42 2.18 0.56
N LEU A 58 5.43 1.29 0.66
CA LEU A 58 4.01 1.64 0.63
C LEU A 58 3.67 2.63 1.73
N PHE A 59 4.07 2.33 2.96
CA PHE A 59 3.76 3.18 4.11
C PHE A 59 4.43 4.55 4.01
N ARG A 60 5.69 4.59 3.54
CA ARG A 60 6.37 5.85 3.22
C ARG A 60 5.54 6.68 2.23
N MET A 61 5.11 6.08 1.11
CA MET A 61 4.44 6.81 0.03
C MET A 61 3.08 7.41 0.43
N ILE A 62 2.33 6.76 1.31
CA ILE A 62 1.02 7.28 1.77
C ILE A 62 1.13 8.37 2.84
N LEU A 63 2.32 8.56 3.43
CA LEU A 63 2.62 9.62 4.39
C LEU A 63 3.23 10.88 3.75
N LEU A 64 3.61 10.81 2.48
CA LEU A 64 4.22 11.95 1.79
C LEU A 64 3.20 13.10 1.62
N PRO A 65 3.66 14.35 1.60
CA PRO A 65 2.79 15.49 1.27
C PRO A 65 2.13 15.32 -0.10
N ALA A 66 0.91 15.81 -0.27
CA ALA A 66 0.15 15.68 -1.51
C ALA A 66 0.84 16.29 -2.75
N ALA A 67 1.76 17.24 -2.54
CA ALA A 67 2.56 17.85 -3.61
C ALA A 67 3.80 17.02 -4.01
N HIS A 68 4.15 15.98 -3.26
CA HIS A 68 5.34 15.17 -3.52
C HIS A 68 5.10 14.22 -4.71
N GLU A 69 6.05 14.12 -5.64
CA GLU A 69 5.88 13.33 -6.87
C GLU A 69 5.62 11.82 -6.61
N GLU A 70 6.25 11.29 -5.57
CA GLU A 70 6.10 9.89 -5.19
C GLU A 70 4.86 9.59 -4.35
N VAL A 71 4.10 10.60 -3.90
CA VAL A 71 2.94 10.40 -3.00
C VAL A 71 1.92 9.44 -3.62
N LYS A 72 1.32 8.63 -2.75
CA LYS A 72 0.19 7.77 -3.12
C LYS A 72 -1.00 8.05 -2.20
N PRO A 73 -2.21 8.25 -2.74
CA PRO A 73 -2.53 8.32 -4.16
C PRO A 73 -1.93 9.58 -4.83
N PRO A 74 -1.76 9.58 -6.17
CA PRO A 74 -1.16 10.72 -6.87
C PRO A 74 -2.04 11.98 -6.78
N ALA A 75 -1.45 13.14 -7.07
CA ALA A 75 -2.13 14.43 -7.10
C ALA A 75 -3.46 14.37 -7.87
N GLY A 76 -4.47 15.08 -7.36
CA GLY A 76 -5.84 15.07 -7.89
C GLY A 76 -6.71 13.91 -7.38
N LYS A 77 -6.19 13.03 -6.52
CA LYS A 77 -6.97 12.06 -5.75
C LYS A 77 -6.96 12.41 -4.27
N GLU A 78 -8.08 12.12 -3.59
CA GLU A 78 -8.20 12.31 -2.15
C GLU A 78 -7.17 11.45 -1.40
N PRO A 79 -6.36 12.04 -0.50
CA PRO A 79 -5.47 11.30 0.38
C PRO A 79 -6.20 10.26 1.24
N LEU A 80 -5.44 9.34 1.82
CA LEU A 80 -5.99 8.46 2.85
C LEU A 80 -6.28 9.27 4.11
N SER A 81 -7.34 8.92 4.83
CA SER A 81 -7.59 9.47 6.16
C SER A 81 -6.63 8.88 7.19
N ASP A 82 -6.49 9.55 8.35
CA ASP A 82 -5.65 9.07 9.45
C ASP A 82 -6.03 7.66 9.91
N SER A 83 -7.33 7.31 9.87
CA SER A 83 -7.80 5.98 10.26
C SER A 83 -7.45 4.91 9.21
N GLU A 84 -7.48 5.26 7.93
CA GLU A 84 -7.02 4.37 6.85
C GLU A 84 -5.51 4.15 6.93
N ILE A 85 -4.73 5.22 7.15
CA ILE A 85 -3.28 5.15 7.36
C ILE A 85 -2.95 4.27 8.57
N LEU A 86 -3.66 4.46 9.69
CA LEU A 86 -3.47 3.67 10.91
C LEU A 86 -3.79 2.18 10.69
N ALA A 87 -4.80 1.87 9.88
CA ALA A 87 -5.13 0.49 9.52
C ALA A 87 -3.99 -0.18 8.74
N VAL A 88 -3.42 0.53 7.76
CA VAL A 88 -2.25 0.05 7.00
C VAL A 88 -1.03 -0.13 7.92
N PHE A 89 -0.75 0.86 8.78
CA PHE A 89 0.34 0.77 9.76
C PHE A 89 0.24 -0.48 10.62
N ARG A 90 -0.92 -0.69 11.27
CA ARG A 90 -1.14 -1.83 12.17
C ARG A 90 -1.04 -3.16 11.45
N TRP A 91 -1.54 -3.24 10.22
CA TRP A 91 -1.43 -4.46 9.42
C TRP A 91 0.03 -4.80 9.07
N ILE A 92 0.83 -3.81 8.65
CA ILE A 92 2.26 -4.03 8.40
C ILE A 92 2.97 -4.42 9.70
N GLN A 93 2.72 -3.68 10.79
CA GLN A 93 3.31 -3.94 12.10
C GLN A 93 2.99 -5.35 12.62
N ALA A 94 1.80 -5.87 12.32
CA ALA A 94 1.37 -7.22 12.66
C ALA A 94 1.98 -8.32 11.76
N GLY A 95 2.94 -7.98 10.89
CA GLY A 95 3.59 -8.94 10.00
C GLY A 95 2.90 -9.13 8.65
N ALA A 96 2.00 -8.22 8.27
CA ALA A 96 1.24 -8.30 7.03
C ALA A 96 0.63 -9.71 6.79
N PRO A 97 -0.20 -10.21 7.72
CA PRO A 97 -0.78 -11.54 7.67
C PRO A 97 -1.85 -11.71 6.59
#